data_AF-A0A934S5T0-F1
#
_entry.id   AF-A0A934S5T0-F1
#
_cell.length_a   1.000
_cell.length_b   1.000
_cell.length_c   1.000
_cell.angle_alpha   90.00
_cell.angle_beta   90.00
_cell.angle_gamma   90.00
#
_symmetry.space_group_name_H-M   'P 1'
#
loop_
_entity.id
_entity.type
_entity.pdbx_description
1 polymer ?
#
loop_
_entity_poly.entity_id
_entity_poly.type
_entity_poly.pdbx_seq_one_letter_code
_entity_poly.pdbx_strand_id
1 'polypeptide(L)'
;MSSRLTALELMPSWIIWFSMLAGNVILQLNIWDGLPHEPNQGHPPILFLMMSFAGIVISTVIRWLILPKAKSFQSMQVMMVIGLAFAESAGMFEMFLIGSKFPETQRLLFCLSVAAILQFIPLYASSLNLDGRDENSI
;
A
#
# COMPACT_ATOMS: atom_id res chain seq x y z
N MET A 1 32.42 1.93 -9.30
CA MET A 1 31.65 2.38 -10.48
C MET A 1 30.21 2.04 -10.17
N SER A 2 29.40 3.01 -9.73
CA SER A 2 28.07 2.74 -9.14
C SER A 2 27.13 2.18 -10.21
N SER A 3 26.88 0.87 -10.16
CA SER A 3 25.92 0.20 -11.00
C SER A 3 24.52 0.51 -10.46
N ARG A 4 23.86 1.49 -11.09
CA ARG A 4 22.43 1.72 -10.87
C ARG A 4 21.67 0.44 -11.24
N LEU A 5 20.64 0.10 -10.47
CA LEU A 5 19.75 -1.01 -10.80
C LEU A 5 19.23 -0.88 -12.23
N THR A 6 19.30 -1.99 -12.96
CA THR A 6 18.82 -2.02 -14.35
C THR A 6 17.29 -2.01 -14.39
N ALA A 7 16.69 -1.58 -15.50
CA ALA A 7 15.23 -1.53 -15.65
C ALA A 7 14.55 -2.89 -15.38
N LEU A 8 15.24 -3.99 -15.70
CA LEU A 8 14.76 -5.36 -15.45
C LEU A 8 14.65 -5.68 -13.95
N GLU A 9 15.54 -5.15 -13.13
CA GLU A 9 15.55 -5.41 -11.68
C GLU A 9 14.49 -4.59 -10.94
N LEU A 10 14.12 -3.43 -11.47
CA LEU A 10 13.06 -2.58 -10.92
C LEU A 10 11.65 -3.06 -11.30
N MET A 11 11.53 -3.85 -12.37
CA MET A 11 10.26 -4.31 -12.92
C MET A 11 9.37 -5.07 -11.90
N PRO A 12 9.89 -5.99 -11.07
CA PRO A 12 9.06 -6.68 -10.07
C PRO A 12 8.39 -5.72 -9.08
N SER A 13 9.10 -4.67 -8.64
CA SER A 13 8.53 -3.68 -7.71
C SER A 13 7.37 -2.91 -8.34
N TRP A 14 7.48 -2.55 -9.62
CA TRP A 14 6.38 -1.92 -10.35
C TRP A 14 5.18 -2.84 -10.53
N ILE A 15 5.43 -4.12 -10.88
CA ILE A 15 4.37 -5.12 -11.06
C ILE A 15 3.61 -5.32 -9.75
N ILE A 16 4.32 -5.54 -8.63
CA ILE A 16 3.70 -5.75 -7.31
C ILE A 16 2.88 -4.53 -6.89
N TRP A 17 3.45 -3.33 -7.02
CA TRP A 17 2.75 -2.10 -6.66
C TRP A 17 1.47 -1.93 -7.47
N PHE A 18 1.56 -2.11 -8.79
CA PHE A 18 0.42 -1.97 -9.68
C PHE A 18 -0.63 -3.05 -9.45
N SER A 19 -0.22 -4.31 -9.19
CA SER A 19 -1.16 -5.40 -8.92
C SER A 19 -1.95 -5.18 -7.64
N MET A 20 -1.33 -4.66 -6.58
CA MET A 20 -2.02 -4.36 -5.32
C MET A 20 -2.97 -3.16 -5.47
N LEU A 21 -2.55 -2.11 -6.17
CA LEU A 21 -3.42 -0.98 -6.47
C LEU A 21 -4.64 -1.41 -7.30
N ALA A 22 -4.41 -2.16 -8.38
CA ALA A 22 -5.46 -2.65 -9.24
C ALA A 22 -6.42 -3.58 -8.49
N GLY A 23 -5.88 -4.50 -7.67
CA GLY A 23 -6.69 -5.40 -6.82
C GLY A 23 -7.64 -4.62 -5.91
N ASN A 24 -7.10 -3.65 -5.15
CA ASN A 24 -7.90 -2.84 -4.23
C ASN A 24 -9.01 -2.05 -4.96
N VAL A 25 -8.70 -1.46 -6.12
CA VAL A 25 -9.68 -0.70 -6.92
C VAL A 25 -10.73 -1.62 -7.54
N ILE A 26 -10.33 -2.75 -8.12
CA ILE A 26 -11.24 -3.71 -8.76
C ILE A 26 -12.21 -4.28 -7.74
N LEU A 27 -11.74 -4.64 -6.54
CA LEU A 27 -12.58 -5.17 -5.47
C LEU A 27 -13.65 -4.16 -5.06
N GLN A 28 -13.27 -2.90 -4.82
CA GLN A 28 -14.23 -1.86 -4.43
C GLN A 28 -15.27 -1.59 -5.52
N LEU A 29 -14.85 -1.53 -6.78
CA LEU A 29 -15.73 -1.18 -7.89
C LEU A 29 -16.66 -2.34 -8.30
N ASN A 30 -16.20 -3.59 -8.27
CA ASN A 30 -17.00 -4.74 -8.73
C ASN A 30 -17.87 -5.35 -7.64
N ILE A 31 -17.42 -5.37 -6.38
CA ILE A 31 -18.17 -6.06 -5.31
C ILE A 31 -19.33 -5.20 -4.79
N TRP A 32 -19.20 -3.88 -4.84
CA TRP A 32 -20.09 -2.98 -4.10
C TRP A 32 -21.01 -2.10 -4.98
N ASP A 33 -21.07 -2.37 -6.29
CA ASP A 33 -21.86 -1.55 -7.24
C ASP A 33 -21.40 -0.06 -7.26
N GLY A 34 -20.10 0.16 -7.09
CA GLY A 34 -19.45 1.47 -7.16
C GLY A 34 -19.19 2.17 -5.83
N LEU A 35 -18.79 3.45 -5.90
CA LEU A 35 -18.57 4.28 -4.72
C LEU A 35 -19.92 4.76 -4.18
N PRO A 36 -20.27 4.47 -2.92
CA PRO A 36 -21.56 4.87 -2.40
C PRO A 36 -21.57 6.39 -2.13
N HIS A 37 -22.62 7.07 -2.59
CA HIS A 37 -22.75 8.54 -2.59
C HIS A 37 -23.71 9.08 -1.53
N GLU A 38 -24.38 8.19 -0.80
CA GLU A 38 -25.38 8.57 0.18
C GLU A 38 -24.74 9.19 1.44
N PRO A 39 -25.49 9.97 2.23
CA PRO A 39 -25.04 10.42 3.55
C PRO A 39 -24.98 9.25 4.55
N ASN A 40 -24.11 9.37 5.54
CA ASN A 40 -24.00 8.37 6.61
C ASN A 40 -25.30 8.22 7.41
N GLN A 41 -25.75 6.99 7.64
CA GLN A 41 -26.92 6.70 8.49
C GLN A 41 -26.53 6.63 9.97
N GLY A 42 -25.94 7.71 10.49
CA GLY A 42 -25.48 7.84 11.88
C GLY A 42 -23.95 7.77 12.02
N HIS A 43 -23.48 7.36 13.21
CA HIS A 43 -22.05 7.28 13.51
C HIS A 43 -21.50 5.87 13.31
N PRO A 44 -20.42 5.69 12.53
CA PRO A 44 -19.76 4.40 12.39
C PRO A 44 -19.18 3.94 13.74
N PRO A 45 -19.19 2.63 14.03
CA PRO A 45 -18.53 2.10 15.22
C PRO A 45 -17.04 2.49 15.24
N ILE A 46 -16.63 3.19 16.31
CA ILE A 46 -15.28 3.74 16.44
C ILE A 46 -14.20 2.66 16.29
N LEU A 47 -14.47 1.44 16.79
CA LEU A 47 -13.53 0.32 16.73
C LEU A 47 -13.18 -0.08 15.30
N PHE A 48 -14.17 -0.15 14.41
CA PHE A 48 -13.96 -0.52 13.01
C PHE A 48 -13.24 0.59 12.24
N LEU A 49 -13.59 1.84 12.52
CA LEU A 49 -12.89 3.01 11.99
C LEU A 49 -11.41 2.99 12.38
N MET A 50 -11.11 2.75 13.67
CA MET A 50 -9.73 2.70 14.16
C MET A 50 -8.94 1.55 13.54
N MET A 51 -9.57 0.41 13.26
CA MET A 51 -8.89 -0.74 12.67
C MET A 51 -8.48 -0.49 11.22
N SER A 52 -9.36 0.06 10.39
CA SER A 52 -9.01 0.49 9.02
C SER A 52 -7.97 1.60 9.05
N PHE A 53 -8.14 2.59 9.92
CA PHE A 53 -7.19 3.70 10.05
C PHE A 53 -5.81 3.26 10.53
N ALA A 54 -5.74 2.30 11.46
CA ALA A 54 -4.49 1.73 11.95
C ALA A 54 -3.68 1.09 10.81
N GLY A 55 -4.31 0.39 9.87
CA GLY A 55 -3.63 -0.17 8.70
C GLY A 55 -2.94 0.90 7.84
N ILE A 56 -3.64 2.02 7.58
CA ILE A 56 -3.08 3.17 6.86
C ILE A 56 -1.90 3.80 7.60
N VAL A 57 -2.03 3.97 8.93
CA VAL A 57 -0.96 4.55 9.75
C VAL A 57 0.26 3.64 9.77
N ILE A 58 0.08 2.33 9.99
CA ILE A 58 1.17 1.34 10.00
C ILE A 58 1.87 1.32 8.64
N SER A 59 1.10 1.29 7.55
CA SER A 59 1.63 1.35 6.19
C SER A 59 2.49 2.60 5.96
N THR A 60 1.99 3.76 6.40
CA THR A 60 2.72 5.03 6.32
C THR A 60 4.00 5.00 7.16
N VAL A 61 3.94 4.49 8.38
CA VAL A 61 5.13 4.32 9.25
C VAL A 61 6.17 3.42 8.59
N ILE A 62 5.77 2.32 7.95
CA ILE A 62 6.67 1.45 7.21
C ILE A 62 7.37 2.24 6.10
N ARG A 63 6.61 3.04 5.34
CA ARG A 63 7.17 3.83 4.24
C ARG A 63 8.23 4.83 4.67
N TRP A 64 7.95 5.58 5.75
CA TRP A 64 8.77 6.72 6.16
C TRP A 64 9.85 6.38 7.18
N LEU A 65 9.66 5.38 8.04
CA LEU A 65 10.63 5.04 9.09
C LEU A 65 11.40 3.74 8.84
N ILE A 66 10.78 2.75 8.19
CA ILE A 66 11.36 1.41 8.03
C ILE A 66 12.04 1.28 6.67
N LEU A 67 11.33 1.63 5.60
CA LEU A 67 11.83 1.50 4.24
C LEU A 67 13.12 2.28 3.94
N PRO A 68 13.35 3.53 4.43
CA PRO A 68 14.64 4.20 4.21
C PRO A 68 15.82 3.57 4.96
N LYS A 69 15.56 2.68 5.93
CA LYS A 69 16.60 1.95 6.65
C LYS A 69 17.01 0.64 5.93
N ALA A 70 16.33 0.27 4.85
CA ALA A 70 16.65 -0.92 4.09
C ALA A 70 17.98 -0.76 3.35
N LYS A 71 18.93 -1.66 3.64
CA LYS A 71 20.28 -1.63 3.06
C LYS A 71 20.44 -2.52 1.81
N SER A 72 19.52 -3.45 1.59
CA SER A 72 19.54 -4.37 0.46
C SER A 72 18.27 -4.24 -0.37
N PHE A 73 18.38 -4.48 -1.68
CA PHE A 73 17.24 -4.45 -2.60
C PHE A 73 16.15 -5.46 -2.18
N GLN A 74 16.55 -6.66 -1.77
CA GLN A 74 15.62 -7.70 -1.32
C GLN A 74 14.86 -7.26 -0.05
N SER A 75 15.56 -6.67 0.93
CA SER A 75 14.91 -6.16 2.15
C SER A 75 13.92 -5.03 1.82
N MET A 76 14.29 -4.15 0.88
CA MET A 76 13.44 -3.05 0.42
C MET A 76 12.15 -3.57 -0.24
N GLN A 77 12.26 -4.59 -1.09
CA GLN A 77 11.10 -5.23 -1.73
C GLN A 77 10.17 -5.87 -0.71
N VAL A 78 10.71 -6.61 0.25
CA VAL A 78 9.91 -7.23 1.32
C VAL A 78 9.18 -6.17 2.14
N MET A 79 9.86 -5.10 2.54
CA MET A 79 9.24 -4.00 3.30
C MET A 79 8.16 -3.25 2.49
N MET A 80 8.35 -3.10 1.17
CA MET A 80 7.34 -2.54 0.28
C MET A 80 6.08 -3.43 0.27
N VAL A 81 6.23 -4.75 0.11
CA VAL A 81 5.11 -5.70 0.12
C VAL A 81 4.36 -5.65 1.44
N ILE A 82 5.07 -5.65 2.57
CA ILE A 82 4.46 -5.57 3.90
C ILE A 82 3.68 -4.26 4.05
N GLY A 83 4.27 -3.13 3.67
CA GLY A 83 3.60 -1.83 3.73
C GLY A 83 2.35 -1.77 2.85
N LEU A 84 2.41 -2.32 1.64
CA LEU A 84 1.28 -2.42 0.73
C LEU A 84 0.17 -3.32 1.27
N ALA A 85 0.50 -4.47 1.88
CA ALA A 85 -0.47 -5.35 2.50
C ALA A 85 -1.23 -4.67 3.66
N PHE A 86 -0.56 -3.82 4.45
CA PHE A 86 -1.23 -3.01 5.47
C PHE A 86 -2.16 -1.93 4.87
N ALA A 87 -1.78 -1.31 3.75
CA ALA A 87 -2.64 -0.36 3.06
C ALA A 87 -3.87 -1.05 2.43
N GLU A 88 -3.66 -2.19 1.78
CA GLU A 88 -4.73 -2.97 1.15
C GLU A 88 -5.70 -3.55 2.19
N SER A 89 -5.18 -4.09 3.31
CA SER A 89 -6.03 -4.58 4.40
C SER A 89 -6.90 -3.48 5.00
N ALA A 90 -6.43 -2.22 5.06
CA ALA A 90 -7.28 -1.10 5.46
C ALA A 90 -8.47 -0.88 4.51
N GLY A 91 -8.25 -1.03 3.20
CA GLY A 91 -9.31 -1.02 2.19
C GLY A 91 -10.28 -2.18 2.36
N MET A 92 -9.78 -3.40 2.55
CA MET A 92 -10.62 -4.57 2.81
C MET A 92 -11.43 -4.45 4.11
N PHE A 93 -10.82 -3.95 5.19
CA PHE A 93 -11.51 -3.77 6.47
C PHE A 93 -12.61 -2.73 6.38
N GLU A 94 -12.39 -1.64 5.65
CA GLU A 94 -13.46 -0.70 5.35
C GLU A 94 -14.61 -1.39 4.61
N MET A 95 -14.29 -2.17 3.57
CA MET A 95 -15.29 -2.81 2.71
C MET A 95 -16.16 -3.80 3.50
N PHE A 96 -15.56 -4.60 4.39
CA PHE A 96 -16.27 -5.63 5.15
C PHE A 96 -16.85 -5.17 6.49
N LEU A 97 -16.22 -4.23 7.21
CA LEU A 97 -16.63 -3.86 8.57
C LEU A 97 -17.52 -2.62 8.63
N ILE A 98 -17.33 -1.65 7.73
CA ILE A 98 -18.12 -0.42 7.72
C ILE A 98 -19.39 -0.62 6.89
N GLY A 99 -19.24 -1.15 5.67
CA GLY A 99 -20.34 -1.53 4.78
C GLY A 99 -21.33 -0.39 4.45
N SER A 100 -22.48 -0.77 3.87
CA SER A 100 -23.52 0.13 3.31
C SER A 100 -24.07 1.21 4.21
N LYS A 101 -23.86 1.09 5.52
CA LYS A 101 -24.47 1.98 6.52
C LYS A 101 -23.76 3.33 6.61
N PHE A 102 -22.47 3.40 6.25
CA PHE A 102 -21.64 4.61 6.35
C PHE A 102 -20.88 4.90 5.04
N PRO A 103 -21.62 5.15 3.96
CA PRO A 103 -21.09 5.35 2.60
C PRO A 103 -20.05 6.48 2.46
N GLU A 104 -20.21 7.59 3.18
CA GLU A 104 -19.27 8.71 3.12
C GLU A 104 -17.95 8.39 3.81
N THR A 105 -18.02 7.76 4.99
CA THR A 105 -16.85 7.31 5.73
C THR A 105 -16.10 6.23 4.98
N GLN A 106 -16.85 5.33 4.34
CA GLN A 106 -16.32 4.31 3.44
C GLN A 106 -15.47 5.00 2.36
N ARG A 107 -16.08 5.84 1.51
CA ARG A 107 -15.37 6.56 0.45
C ARG A 107 -14.09 7.27 0.91
N LEU A 108 -14.12 7.94 2.06
CA LEU A 108 -12.94 8.60 2.63
C LEU A 108 -11.82 7.60 2.96
N LEU A 109 -12.14 6.51 3.62
CA LEU A 109 -11.17 5.46 3.97
C LEU A 109 -10.66 4.72 2.73
N PHE A 110 -11.49 4.50 1.72
CA PHE A 110 -11.04 4.01 0.42
C PHE A 110 -10.06 4.98 -0.25
N CYS A 111 -10.37 6.27 -0.30
CA CYS A 111 -9.43 7.26 -0.84
C CYS A 111 -8.11 7.29 -0.05
N LEU A 112 -8.17 7.15 1.27
CA LEU A 112 -6.99 7.07 2.13
C LEU A 112 -6.20 5.77 1.92
N SER A 113 -6.85 4.63 1.71
CA SER A 113 -6.15 3.37 1.42
C SER A 113 -5.45 3.43 0.07
N VAL A 114 -6.12 3.99 -0.96
CA VAL A 114 -5.50 4.26 -2.26
C VAL A 114 -4.32 5.20 -2.11
N ALA A 115 -4.46 6.32 -1.40
CA ALA A 115 -3.35 7.23 -1.12
C ALA A 115 -2.18 6.54 -0.38
N ALA A 116 -2.50 5.64 0.56
CA ALA A 116 -1.53 4.84 1.29
C ALA A 116 -0.82 3.79 0.40
N ILE A 117 -1.44 3.32 -0.68
CA ILE A 117 -0.78 2.50 -1.71
C ILE A 117 0.09 3.39 -2.62
N LEU A 118 -0.41 4.58 -3.00
CA LEU A 118 0.31 5.51 -3.88
C LEU A 118 1.62 6.03 -3.26
N GLN A 119 1.73 6.18 -1.95
CA GLN A 119 3.02 6.56 -1.34
C GLN A 119 4.14 5.54 -1.58
N PHE A 120 3.82 4.28 -1.92
CA PHE A 120 4.79 3.21 -2.19
C PHE A 120 5.27 3.13 -3.66
N ILE A 121 4.94 4.10 -4.52
CA ILE A 121 5.43 4.11 -5.91
C ILE A 121 6.97 3.90 -5.90
N PRO A 122 7.50 2.90 -6.65
CA PRO A 122 8.87 2.42 -6.51
C PRO A 122 9.94 3.34 -7.12
N LEU A 123 9.74 4.67 -7.13
CA LEU A 123 10.71 5.64 -7.65
C LEU A 123 12.04 5.61 -6.86
N TYR A 124 11.97 5.37 -5.55
CA TYR A 124 13.11 5.30 -4.64
C TYR A 124 14.03 4.10 -4.90
N ALA A 125 13.51 3.05 -5.54
CA ALA A 125 14.29 1.87 -5.90
C ALA A 125 15.41 2.23 -6.88
N SER A 126 15.18 3.19 -7.78
CA SER A 126 16.16 3.59 -8.80
C SER A 126 17.44 4.24 -8.25
N SER A 127 17.41 4.73 -7.00
CA SER A 127 18.56 5.38 -6.33
C SER A 127 19.38 4.45 -5.44
N LEU A 128 18.96 3.19 -5.27
CA LEU A 128 19.67 2.24 -4.39
C LEU A 128 20.92 1.70 -5.12
N ASN A 129 22.11 2.11 -4.66
CA ASN A 129 23.38 1.57 -5.14
C ASN A 129 23.64 0.21 -4.48
N LEU A 130 23.76 -0.85 -5.29
CA LEU A 130 24.15 -2.17 -4.82
C LEU A 130 25.67 -2.32 -4.85
N ASP A 131 26.36 -1.65 -3.94
CA ASP A 131 27.81 -1.73 -3.76
C ASP A 131 28.27 -3.04 -3.05
N GLY A 132 27.49 -4.12 -3.17
CA GLY A 132 27.74 -5.38 -2.45
C GLY A 132 27.40 -6.64 -3.23
N ARG A 133 27.20 -6.54 -4.55
CA ARG A 133 26.92 -7.70 -5.40
C ARG A 133 28.18 -8.37 -5.96
N ASP A 134 29.34 -7.75 -5.75
CA ASP A 134 30.62 -8.18 -6.35
C ASP A 134 31.47 -9.05 -5.41
N GLU A 135 31.14 -9.16 -4.11
CA GLU A 135 31.99 -9.91 -3.14
C GLU A 135 31.63 -11.41 -3.01
N ASN A 136 30.47 -11.85 -3.49
CA ASN A 136 30.00 -13.24 -3.32
C ASN A 136 29.90 -14.04 -4.64
N SER A 137 30.54 -13.58 -5.71
CA SER A 137 30.78 -14.40 -6.91
C SER A 137 32.23 -14.89 -6.93
N ILE A 138 32.53 -15.87 -6.07
CA ILE A 138 33.68 -16.78 -6.20
C ILE A 138 33.10 -18.19 -6.33
#